data_AF-A0A9P7ATP7-F1
#
_entry.id   AF-A0A9P7ATP7-F1
#
_cell.length_a   1.000
_cell.length_b   1.000
_cell.length_c   1.000
_cell.angle_alpha   90.00
_cell.angle_beta   90.00
_cell.angle_gamma   90.00
#
_symmetry.space_group_name_H-M   'P 1'
#
loop_
_entity.id
_entity.type
_entity.pdbx_description
1 polymer ?
#
loop_
_entity_poly.entity_id
_entity_poly.type
_entity_poly.pdbx_seq_one_letter_code
_entity_poly.pdbx_strand_id
1 'polypeptide(L)'
;MQAQATMCTSDPTHRLICLTAPSEPDNTQVFIISTRIFFDLNKMAAAMPIPWQHWGPSNTRILRHPFYFKIHVNGNRVLRTLPVGTRNSQFILQLFDFSPLAVTNRRGLGRVVKEPSTTYISADEFGTRGESLTTSLPYVQVVFSNRKFDCSLLRDVWIDKDRIYMLSRSLSFTDRLGVIDVQSDLQSGVVSTSL
;
A
#
# COMPACT_ATOMS: atom_id res chain seq x y z
N MET A 1 0.79 -1.67 -27.53
CA MET A 1 -0.43 -1.55 -26.70
C MET A 1 -0.05 -0.75 -25.47
N GLN A 2 -0.51 0.49 -25.32
CA GLN A 2 -0.13 1.34 -24.18
C GLN A 2 -0.77 0.77 -22.91
N ALA A 3 0.05 0.42 -21.90
CA ALA A 3 -0.43 0.00 -20.61
C ALA A 3 -1.18 1.17 -19.94
N GLN A 4 -2.50 1.02 -19.80
CA GLN A 4 -3.35 2.03 -19.20
C GLN A 4 -3.10 2.05 -17.68
N ALA A 5 -2.41 3.08 -17.19
CA ALA A 5 -2.19 3.26 -15.76
C ALA A 5 -3.55 3.48 -15.06
N THR A 6 -3.86 2.67 -14.06
CA THR A 6 -5.07 2.85 -13.24
C THR A 6 -4.73 3.78 -12.07
N MET A 7 -5.38 4.94 -12.00
CA MET A 7 -5.21 5.92 -10.93
C MET A 7 -6.39 5.84 -9.97
N CYS A 8 -6.12 5.59 -8.68
CA CYS A 8 -7.13 5.63 -7.62
C CYS A 8 -6.89 6.87 -6.73
N THR A 9 -7.93 7.69 -6.49
CA THR A 9 -7.82 8.91 -5.65
C THR A 9 -8.80 8.89 -4.47
N SER A 10 -8.36 9.27 -3.26
CA SER A 10 -9.17 9.31 -2.02
C SER A 10 -9.63 10.74 -1.61
N ASP A 11 -9.98 11.07 -0.36
CA ASP A 11 -10.50 12.39 0.17
C ASP A 11 -9.48 13.56 0.16
N PRO A 12 -9.83 14.80 -0.24
CA PRO A 12 -8.89 15.88 -0.62
C PRO A 12 -7.97 16.42 0.46
N THR A 13 -8.21 16.15 1.73
CA THR A 13 -7.47 16.87 2.77
C THR A 13 -6.03 16.36 2.90
N HIS A 14 -5.76 15.07 2.62
CA HIS A 14 -4.44 14.45 2.73
C HIS A 14 -4.23 13.25 1.77
N ARG A 15 -4.73 13.32 0.52
CA ARG A 15 -4.74 12.16 -0.40
C ARG A 15 -3.34 11.56 -0.61
N LEU A 16 -3.32 10.25 -0.86
CA LEU A 16 -2.24 9.61 -1.58
C LEU A 16 -2.66 9.42 -3.04
N ILE A 17 -1.70 9.51 -3.95
CA ILE A 17 -1.81 8.92 -5.28
C ILE A 17 -1.13 7.56 -5.24
N CYS A 18 -1.80 6.56 -5.78
CA CYS A 18 -1.23 5.24 -5.99
C CYS A 18 -1.08 4.99 -7.48
N LEU A 19 0.15 4.74 -7.93
CA LEU A 19 0.45 4.34 -9.30
C LEU A 19 1.02 2.93 -9.28
N THR A 20 0.47 2.07 -10.12
CA THR A 20 0.94 0.70 -10.31
C THR A 20 1.63 0.61 -11.65
N ALA A 21 2.91 0.28 -11.65
CA ALA A 21 3.69 0.00 -12.85
C ALA A 21 4.05 -1.49 -12.89
N PRO A 22 3.83 -2.20 -14.01
CA PRO A 22 4.34 -3.56 -14.19
C PRO A 22 5.84 -3.61 -13.95
N SER A 23 6.31 -4.67 -13.30
CA SER A 23 7.73 -4.94 -13.06
C SER A 23 8.02 -6.41 -13.34
N GLU A 24 9.06 -6.66 -14.13
CA GLU A 24 9.50 -7.99 -14.55
C GLU A 24 9.60 -9.01 -13.39
N PRO A 25 9.26 -10.29 -13.63
CA PRO A 25 8.22 -10.81 -14.53
C PRO A 25 6.84 -10.97 -13.85
N ASP A 26 6.75 -10.93 -12.52
CA ASP A 26 5.51 -11.20 -11.76
C ASP A 26 5.22 -10.15 -10.66
N ASN A 27 5.89 -9.00 -10.73
CA ASN A 27 5.76 -7.96 -9.73
C ASN A 27 5.12 -6.69 -10.32
N THR A 28 4.58 -5.89 -9.44
CA THR A 28 4.12 -4.54 -9.71
C THR A 28 4.87 -3.62 -8.76
N GLN A 29 5.48 -2.58 -9.31
CA GLN A 29 5.97 -1.47 -8.51
C GLN A 29 4.79 -0.57 -8.18
N VAL A 30 4.53 -0.40 -6.89
CA VAL A 30 3.50 0.50 -6.38
C VAL A 30 4.19 1.75 -5.87
N PHE A 31 3.94 2.85 -6.56
CA PHE A 31 4.35 4.18 -6.13
C PHE A 31 3.21 4.79 -5.31
N ILE A 32 3.54 5.21 -4.09
CA ILE A 32 2.64 5.90 -3.18
C ILE A 32 3.17 7.31 -3.03
N ILE A 33 2.42 8.30 -3.53
CA ILE A 33 2.86 9.68 -3.63
C ILE A 33 1.96 10.54 -2.75
N SER A 34 2.57 11.33 -1.87
CA SER A 34 1.86 12.32 -1.05
C SER A 34 1.32 13.43 -1.94
N THR A 35 0.01 13.71 -1.90
CA THR A 35 -0.57 14.81 -2.69
C THR A 35 -0.27 16.20 -2.14
N ARG A 36 0.40 16.30 -0.99
CA ARG A 36 0.87 17.57 -0.41
C ARG A 36 1.65 18.42 -1.40
N ILE A 37 2.42 17.75 -2.25
CA ILE A 37 3.19 18.34 -3.34
C ILE A 37 2.35 19.17 -4.31
N PHE A 38 1.03 18.93 -4.41
CA PHE A 38 0.15 19.63 -5.34
C PHE A 38 -0.58 20.81 -4.71
N PHE A 39 -0.65 20.88 -3.37
CA PHE A 39 -1.34 21.97 -2.67
C PHE A 39 -0.48 23.23 -2.55
N ASP A 40 0.84 23.06 -2.48
CA ASP A 40 1.80 24.18 -2.37
C ASP A 40 2.22 24.75 -3.75
N LEU A 41 1.67 24.20 -4.84
CA LEU A 41 1.88 24.70 -6.19
C LEU A 41 1.02 25.95 -6.41
N ASN A 42 1.49 27.10 -5.92
CA ASN A 42 0.94 28.40 -6.29
C ASN A 42 0.74 28.45 -7.81
N LYS A 43 -0.52 28.64 -8.24
CA LYS A 43 -1.14 29.00 -9.55
C LYS A 43 -0.35 28.97 -10.90
N MET A 44 0.98 28.93 -10.92
CA MET A 44 1.85 28.78 -12.09
C MET A 44 1.99 27.34 -12.61
N ALA A 45 1.52 26.32 -11.87
CA ALA A 45 1.82 24.92 -12.15
C ALA A 45 0.90 24.21 -13.15
N ALA A 46 -0.07 24.89 -13.77
CA ALA A 46 -1.01 24.23 -14.67
C ALA A 46 -0.37 23.75 -16.00
N ALA A 47 0.86 24.19 -16.32
CA ALA A 47 1.45 23.99 -17.66
C ALA A 47 2.81 23.27 -17.71
N MET A 48 3.50 23.03 -16.59
CA MET A 48 4.85 22.46 -16.59
C MET A 48 4.90 21.18 -15.74
N PRO A 49 5.47 20.07 -16.26
CA PRO A 49 5.74 18.87 -15.46
C PRO A 49 6.58 19.23 -14.23
N ILE A 50 6.18 18.74 -13.05
CA ILE A 50 6.95 18.95 -11.82
C ILE A 50 8.21 18.05 -11.90
N PRO A 51 9.44 18.58 -11.78
CA PRO A 51 10.64 17.75 -11.82
C PRO A 51 10.72 16.76 -10.64
N TRP A 52 11.24 15.55 -10.88
CA TRP A 52 11.32 14.45 -9.88
C TRP A 52 11.95 14.87 -8.55
N GLN A 53 12.98 15.71 -8.58
CA GLN A 53 13.64 16.23 -7.37
C GLN A 53 12.69 16.97 -6.41
N HIS A 54 11.56 17.50 -6.89
CA HIS A 54 10.59 18.23 -6.08
C HIS A 54 9.47 17.36 -5.51
N TRP A 55 9.10 16.27 -6.20
CA TRP A 55 7.99 15.41 -5.78
C TRP A 55 8.34 13.95 -5.48
N GLY A 56 9.57 13.54 -5.79
CA GLY A 56 9.98 12.15 -5.80
C GLY A 56 10.61 11.68 -4.50
N PRO A 57 11.92 11.94 -4.26
CA PRO A 57 12.70 11.22 -3.26
C PRO A 57 12.14 11.28 -1.84
N SER A 58 11.57 12.40 -1.40
CA SER A 58 11.06 12.56 -0.02
C SER A 58 9.54 12.46 0.10
N ASN A 59 8.83 12.40 -1.03
CA ASN A 59 7.37 12.49 -1.08
C ASN A 59 6.72 11.24 -1.70
N THR A 60 7.55 10.28 -2.11
CA THR A 60 7.13 9.01 -2.71
C THR A 60 7.61 7.85 -1.86
N ARG A 61 6.86 6.74 -1.88
CA ARG A 61 7.30 5.43 -1.42
C ARG A 61 7.13 4.43 -2.55
N ILE A 62 8.11 3.53 -2.71
CA ILE A 62 8.00 2.44 -3.66
C ILE A 62 7.88 1.13 -2.89
N LEU A 63 6.83 0.37 -3.19
CA LEU A 63 6.61 -0.97 -2.66
C LEU A 63 6.60 -1.97 -3.82
N ARG A 64 7.27 -3.11 -3.63
CA ARG A 64 7.04 -4.26 -4.49
C ARG A 64 5.76 -4.96 -4.07
N HIS A 65 4.89 -5.21 -5.05
CA HIS A 65 3.58 -5.82 -4.87
C HIS A 65 3.41 -6.89 -5.94
N PRO A 66 3.32 -8.17 -5.59
CA PRO A 66 3.13 -9.21 -6.61
C PRO A 66 1.81 -9.01 -7.35
N PHE A 67 1.83 -9.19 -8.68
CA PHE A 67 0.77 -8.73 -9.59
C PHE A 67 -0.63 -9.30 -9.26
N TYR A 68 -0.69 -10.51 -8.71
CA TYR A 68 -1.94 -11.20 -8.40
C TYR A 68 -2.59 -10.79 -7.06
N PHE A 69 -1.96 -9.90 -6.29
CA PHE A 69 -2.41 -9.52 -4.96
C PHE A 69 -3.21 -8.22 -4.95
N LYS A 70 -4.03 -8.05 -3.91
CA LYS A 70 -4.95 -6.93 -3.80
C LYS A 70 -4.28 -5.74 -3.12
N ILE A 71 -4.53 -4.55 -3.66
CA ILE A 71 -4.12 -3.28 -3.08
C ILE A 71 -5.30 -2.31 -3.14
N HIS A 72 -5.51 -1.57 -2.07
CA HIS A 72 -6.55 -0.55 -1.98
C HIS A 72 -6.00 0.69 -1.28
N VAL A 73 -6.42 1.87 -1.73
CA VAL A 73 -5.98 3.15 -1.15
C VAL A 73 -7.18 3.97 -0.72
N ASN A 74 -7.17 4.44 0.53
CA ASN A 74 -8.17 5.35 1.06
C ASN A 74 -7.53 6.36 2.02
N GLY A 75 -7.82 7.65 1.85
CA GLY A 75 -7.14 8.76 2.51
C GLY A 75 -5.61 8.63 2.44
N ASN A 76 -4.99 8.60 3.63
CA ASN A 76 -3.56 8.37 3.86
C ASN A 76 -3.19 6.89 3.99
N ARG A 77 -4.13 5.98 3.76
CA ARG A 77 -3.95 4.55 4.06
C ARG A 77 -3.87 3.72 2.80
N VAL A 78 -2.93 2.79 2.78
CA VAL A 78 -2.77 1.78 1.74
C VAL A 78 -2.93 0.42 2.40
N LEU A 79 -3.91 -0.35 1.97
CA LEU A 79 -4.11 -1.74 2.36
C LEU A 79 -3.55 -2.64 1.26
N ARG A 80 -2.78 -3.65 1.62
CA ARG A 80 -2.39 -4.72 0.71
C ARG A 80 -2.54 -6.10 1.33
N THR A 81 -2.71 -7.11 0.48
CA THR A 81 -2.57 -8.51 0.88
C THR A 81 -1.11 -8.96 0.72
N LEU A 82 -0.59 -9.69 1.72
CA LEU A 82 0.76 -10.27 1.70
C LEU A 82 0.65 -11.80 1.69
N PRO A 83 1.30 -12.53 0.76
CA PRO A 83 1.31 -13.99 0.76
C PRO A 83 1.98 -14.53 2.00
N VAL A 84 1.41 -15.59 2.57
CA VAL A 84 1.98 -16.39 3.64
C VAL A 84 1.72 -17.88 3.41
N GLY A 85 2.51 -18.72 4.08
CA GLY A 85 2.37 -20.17 4.02
C GLY A 85 2.99 -20.80 2.79
N THR A 86 2.84 -22.12 2.66
CA THR A 86 3.36 -22.88 1.52
C THR A 86 2.56 -22.57 0.25
N ARG A 87 3.28 -22.35 -0.85
CA ARG A 87 2.73 -22.06 -2.19
C ARG A 87 1.82 -20.82 -2.27
N ASN A 88 1.98 -19.84 -1.38
CA ASN A 88 1.14 -18.62 -1.36
C ASN A 88 -0.37 -18.92 -1.27
N SER A 89 -0.72 -20.03 -0.61
CA SER A 89 -2.11 -20.47 -0.43
C SER A 89 -2.91 -19.56 0.49
N GLN A 90 -2.24 -18.74 1.29
CA GLN A 90 -2.87 -17.85 2.26
C GLN A 90 -2.35 -16.42 2.13
N PHE A 91 -3.18 -15.47 2.57
CA PHE A 91 -2.82 -14.07 2.70
C PHE A 91 -3.00 -13.58 4.13
N ILE A 92 -2.15 -12.66 4.53
CA ILE A 92 -2.41 -11.74 5.65
C ILE A 92 -2.65 -10.35 5.09
N LEU A 93 -3.26 -9.49 5.90
CA LEU A 93 -3.44 -8.08 5.56
C LEU A 93 -2.28 -7.25 6.11
N GLN A 94 -1.89 -6.25 5.34
CA GLN A 94 -0.92 -5.24 5.75
C GLN A 94 -1.43 -3.86 5.42
N LEU A 95 -1.50 -3.01 6.43
CA LEU A 95 -1.94 -1.64 6.34
C LEU A 95 -0.75 -0.69 6.52
N PHE A 96 -0.67 0.29 5.64
CA PHE A 96 0.29 1.38 5.69
C PHE A 96 -0.48 2.67 5.94
N ASP A 97 -0.18 3.39 7.01
CA ASP A 97 -0.76 4.69 7.32
C ASP A 97 0.31 5.78 7.16
N PHE A 98 0.17 6.58 6.11
CA PHE A 98 1.06 7.69 5.75
C PHE A 98 0.63 9.02 6.41
N SER A 99 -0.34 8.99 7.32
CA SER A 99 -0.73 10.18 8.07
C SER A 99 0.45 10.67 8.93
N PRO A 100 0.82 11.96 8.87
CA PRO A 100 1.87 12.48 9.75
C PRO A 100 1.50 12.34 11.22
N LEU A 101 0.20 12.39 11.54
CA LEU A 101 -0.30 12.14 12.88
C LEU A 101 -0.03 10.69 13.31
N ALA A 102 -0.14 9.71 12.40
CA ALA A 102 0.20 8.33 12.72
C ALA A 102 1.71 8.17 12.98
N VAL A 103 2.54 8.82 12.16
CA VAL A 103 4.01 8.76 12.31
C VAL A 103 4.51 9.45 13.59
N THR A 104 3.83 10.51 14.03
CA THR A 104 4.20 11.28 15.23
C THR A 104 3.56 10.73 16.50
N ASN A 105 2.32 10.25 16.42
CA ASN A 105 1.53 9.81 17.57
C ASN A 105 1.72 8.30 17.80
N ARG A 106 2.66 7.95 18.68
CA ARG A 106 3.06 6.57 19.00
C ARG A 106 2.03 5.81 19.85
N ARG A 107 0.75 5.79 19.49
CA ARG A 107 -0.26 4.99 20.22
C ARG A 107 -0.06 3.46 20.12
N GLY A 108 1.11 2.98 19.69
CA GLY A 108 1.52 1.57 19.76
C GLY A 108 0.90 0.64 18.72
N LEU A 109 0.12 1.18 17.78
CA LEU A 109 -0.71 0.41 16.86
C LEU A 109 0.06 -0.18 15.66
N GLY A 110 1.37 0.06 15.53
CA GLY A 110 2.19 -0.44 14.43
C GLY A 110 3.66 0.00 14.50
N ARG A 111 4.45 -0.48 13.55
CA ARG A 111 5.87 -0.12 13.39
C ARG A 111 5.99 1.14 12.55
N VAL A 112 6.67 2.17 13.05
CA VAL A 112 7.05 3.33 12.23
C VAL A 112 8.21 2.93 11.30
N VAL A 113 8.05 3.17 10.00
CA VAL A 113 9.04 2.89 8.97
C VAL A 113 9.55 4.23 8.43
N LYS A 114 10.86 4.45 8.48
CA LYS A 114 11.54 5.69 8.06
C LYS A 114 12.69 5.44 7.09
N GLU A 115 13.22 4.23 7.08
CA GLU A 115 14.25 3.77 6.17
C GLU A 115 13.81 3.98 4.72
N PRO A 116 14.68 4.46 3.82
CA PRO A 116 14.37 4.58 2.40
C PRO A 116 14.04 3.23 1.74
N SER A 117 13.27 3.26 0.66
CA SER A 117 13.01 2.14 -0.23
C SER A 117 13.67 2.42 -1.58
N THR A 118 14.43 1.44 -2.09
CA THR A 118 15.09 1.53 -3.40
C THR A 118 14.52 0.48 -4.34
N THR A 119 14.23 0.88 -5.59
CA THR A 119 13.94 -0.04 -6.68
C THR A 119 14.86 0.27 -7.86
N TYR A 120 15.06 -0.73 -8.71
CA TYR A 120 15.74 -0.55 -9.99
C TYR A 120 14.66 -0.33 -11.05
N ILE A 121 14.79 0.74 -11.83
CA ILE A 121 14.08 0.86 -13.10
C ILE A 121 14.88 0.00 -14.06
N SER A 122 14.26 -1.01 -14.68
CA SER A 122 14.92 -1.74 -15.76
C SER A 122 15.15 -0.80 -16.94
N ALA A 123 16.40 -0.64 -17.36
CA ALA A 123 16.71 -0.08 -18.66
C ALA A 123 16.61 -1.23 -19.66
N ASP A 124 15.63 -1.12 -20.55
CA ASP A 124 15.40 -1.91 -21.77
C ASP A 124 15.43 -3.46 -21.69
N GLU A 125 15.06 -4.08 -22.81
CA GLU A 125 14.93 -5.53 -23.02
C GLU A 125 16.28 -6.26 -22.95
N PHE A 126 17.41 -5.52 -22.86
CA PHE A 126 18.77 -6.06 -22.96
C PHE A 126 19.49 -6.17 -21.61
N GLY A 127 18.80 -5.94 -20.50
CA GLY A 127 19.29 -6.28 -19.17
C GLY A 127 20.47 -5.43 -18.69
N THR A 128 20.64 -4.22 -19.24
CA THR A 128 21.55 -3.26 -18.60
C THR A 128 20.98 -2.86 -17.25
N ARG A 129 21.85 -2.74 -16.23
CA ARG A 129 21.45 -2.24 -14.91
C ARG A 129 20.94 -0.80 -15.09
N GLY A 130 19.63 -0.62 -15.09
CA GLY A 130 19.03 0.70 -15.15
C GLY A 130 19.15 1.48 -13.85
N GLU A 131 18.76 2.74 -13.91
CA GLU A 131 18.86 3.68 -12.80
C GLU A 131 18.09 3.18 -11.57
N SER A 132 18.70 3.32 -10.38
CA SER A 132 18.02 3.03 -9.12
C SER A 132 17.26 4.25 -8.62
N LEU A 133 15.97 4.10 -8.32
CA LEU A 133 15.18 5.10 -7.61
C LEU A 133 15.18 4.81 -6.12
N THR A 134 15.69 5.74 -5.33
CA THR A 134 15.60 5.70 -3.86
C THR A 134 14.59 6.74 -3.39
N THR A 135 13.66 6.29 -2.55
CA THR A 135 12.54 7.11 -2.05
C THR A 135 12.35 6.92 -0.55
N SER A 136 11.87 7.94 0.13
CA SER A 136 11.70 7.99 1.58
C SER A 136 10.45 8.79 1.90
N LEU A 137 9.37 8.07 2.20
CA LEU A 137 8.14 8.64 2.70
C LEU A 137 7.74 7.82 3.93
N PRO A 138 7.88 8.38 5.16
CA PRO A 138 7.59 7.67 6.38
C PRO A 138 6.13 7.23 6.51
N TYR A 139 5.89 6.09 7.15
CA TYR A 139 4.55 5.57 7.42
C TYR A 139 4.53 4.69 8.67
N VAL A 140 3.33 4.40 9.17
CA VAL A 140 3.08 3.36 10.17
C VAL A 140 2.65 2.08 9.47
N GLN A 141 3.31 0.98 9.80
CA GLN A 141 3.01 -0.35 9.30
C GLN A 141 2.24 -1.15 10.34
N VAL A 142 1.11 -1.71 9.92
CA VAL A 142 0.30 -2.65 10.70
C VAL A 142 0.19 -3.95 9.94
N VAL A 143 0.42 -5.08 10.62
CA VAL A 143 0.35 -6.41 10.03
C VAL A 143 -0.66 -7.25 10.82
N PHE A 144 -1.71 -7.72 10.15
CA PHE A 144 -2.75 -8.54 10.74
C PHE A 144 -2.36 -10.03 10.64
N SER A 145 -1.30 -10.43 11.33
CA SER A 145 -0.70 -11.76 11.22
C SER A 145 -1.56 -12.90 11.80
N ASN A 146 -2.45 -12.56 12.74
CA ASN A 146 -3.39 -13.48 13.37
C ASN A 146 -4.57 -13.87 12.45
N ARG A 147 -4.78 -13.15 11.34
CA ARG A 147 -5.84 -13.43 10.38
C ARG A 147 -5.26 -13.86 9.05
N LYS A 148 -5.43 -15.14 8.74
CA LYS A 148 -5.03 -15.73 7.46
C LYS A 148 -6.27 -15.99 6.61
N PHE A 149 -6.19 -15.63 5.34
CA PHE A 149 -7.27 -15.77 4.38
C PHE A 149 -6.84 -16.71 3.26
N ASP A 150 -7.71 -17.60 2.83
CA ASP A 150 -7.44 -18.46 1.69
C ASP A 150 -7.36 -17.61 0.40
N CYS A 151 -6.27 -17.79 -0.33
CA CYS A 151 -5.99 -17.10 -1.59
C CYS A 151 -7.09 -17.32 -2.63
N SER A 152 -7.59 -18.55 -2.73
CA SER A 152 -8.59 -18.95 -3.74
C SER A 152 -9.97 -18.35 -3.48
N LEU A 153 -10.23 -17.96 -2.23
CA LEU A 153 -11.54 -17.47 -1.80
C LEU A 153 -11.60 -15.95 -1.73
N LEU A 154 -10.47 -15.26 -1.54
CA LEU A 154 -10.44 -13.79 -1.40
C LEU A 154 -10.61 -13.10 -2.77
N ARG A 155 -11.78 -12.49 -2.99
CA ARG A 155 -12.11 -11.76 -4.21
C ARG A 155 -11.54 -10.35 -4.20
N ASP A 156 -11.75 -9.63 -3.10
CA ASP A 156 -11.33 -8.24 -2.98
C ASP A 156 -11.19 -7.78 -1.53
N VAL A 157 -10.46 -6.69 -1.32
CA VAL A 157 -10.33 -6.01 -0.03
C VAL A 157 -10.40 -4.51 -0.20
N TRP A 158 -11.08 -3.84 0.71
CA TRP A 158 -11.10 -2.38 0.77
C TRP A 158 -11.01 -1.90 2.21
N ILE A 159 -10.51 -0.69 2.38
CA ILE A 159 -10.46 -0.03 3.68
C ILE A 159 -11.32 1.23 3.63
N ASP A 160 -12.16 1.40 4.64
CA ASP A 160 -12.88 2.64 4.91
C ASP A 160 -12.73 3.03 6.38
N LYS A 161 -12.13 4.20 6.61
CA LYS A 161 -11.75 4.69 7.94
C LYS A 161 -10.98 3.60 8.71
N ASP A 162 -11.53 3.14 9.84
CA ASP A 162 -10.95 2.12 10.71
C ASP A 162 -11.50 0.71 10.45
N ARG A 163 -12.17 0.48 9.31
CA ARG A 163 -12.73 -0.81 8.93
C ARG A 163 -12.12 -1.33 7.65
N ILE A 164 -11.69 -2.59 7.68
CA ILE A 164 -11.30 -3.33 6.49
C ILE A 164 -12.43 -4.27 6.14
N TYR A 165 -12.85 -4.22 4.90
CA TYR A 165 -13.87 -5.08 4.33
C TYR A 165 -13.23 -6.06 3.38
N MET A 166 -13.76 -7.27 3.35
CA MET A 166 -13.24 -8.35 2.53
C MET A 166 -14.38 -9.05 1.83
N LEU A 167 -14.33 -9.07 0.51
CA LEU A 167 -15.22 -9.89 -0.29
C LEU A 167 -14.56 -11.24 -0.48
N SER A 168 -15.23 -12.30 -0.04
CA SER A 168 -14.77 -13.68 -0.19
C SER A 168 -15.84 -14.53 -0.85
N ARG A 169 -15.44 -15.53 -1.62
CA ARG A 169 -16.34 -16.53 -2.19
C ARG A 169 -16.25 -17.79 -1.33
N SER A 170 -17.38 -18.33 -0.92
CA SER A 170 -17.39 -19.63 -0.24
C SER A 170 -17.24 -20.78 -1.24
N LEU A 171 -16.98 -22.00 -0.73
CA LEU A 171 -16.99 -23.22 -1.55
C LEU A 171 -18.35 -23.49 -2.21
N SER A 172 -19.44 -22.97 -1.65
CA SER A 172 -20.78 -23.00 -2.24
C SER A 172 -21.02 -21.91 -3.30
N PHE A 173 -19.94 -21.24 -3.75
CA PHE A 173 -19.94 -20.17 -4.73
C PHE A 173 -20.72 -18.90 -4.36
N THR A 174 -21.21 -18.80 -3.12
CA THR A 174 -21.85 -17.61 -2.57
C THR A 174 -20.81 -16.62 -2.05
N ASP A 175 -21.02 -15.34 -2.36
CA ASP A 175 -20.17 -14.26 -1.87
C ASP A 175 -20.53 -13.90 -0.43
N ARG A 176 -19.49 -13.62 0.37
CA ARG A 176 -19.58 -13.25 1.78
C ARG A 176 -18.73 -12.02 2.03
N LEU A 177 -19.32 -11.04 2.71
CA LEU A 177 -18.64 -9.84 3.17
C LEU A 177 -18.17 -10.00 4.61
N GLY A 178 -16.86 -9.99 4.81
CA GLY A 178 -16.22 -9.93 6.12
C GLY A 178 -15.84 -8.50 6.49
N VAL A 179 -15.83 -8.18 7.79
CA VAL A 179 -15.40 -6.89 8.32
C VAL A 179 -14.39 -7.10 9.44
N ILE A 180 -13.32 -6.30 9.42
CA ILE A 180 -12.30 -6.20 10.47
C ILE A 180 -12.31 -4.76 10.97
N ASP A 181 -12.40 -4.59 12.28
CA ASP A 181 -12.21 -3.28 12.90
C ASP A 181 -10.75 -3.15 13.38
N VAL A 182 -10.02 -2.23 12.75
CA VAL A 182 -8.58 -2.04 12.91
C VAL A 182 -8.23 -1.72 14.37
N GLN A 183 -9.05 -0.94 15.06
CA GLN A 183 -8.76 -0.55 16.44
C GLN A 183 -8.95 -1.73 17.40
N SER A 184 -10.03 -2.49 17.23
CA SER A 184 -10.33 -3.64 18.09
C SER A 184 -9.31 -4.77 17.93
N ASP A 185 -8.87 -5.03 16.70
CA ASP A 185 -7.94 -6.13 16.42
C ASP A 185 -6.54 -5.85 16.97
N LEU A 186 -6.12 -4.59 16.92
CA LEU A 186 -4.83 -4.17 17.47
C LEU A 186 -4.80 -4.24 19.00
N GLN A 187 -5.94 -4.07 19.68
CA GLN A 187 -6.05 -4.25 21.12
C GLN A 187 -6.08 -5.74 21.51
N SER A 188 -6.64 -6.61 20.66
CA SER A 188 -6.71 -8.06 20.91
C SER A 188 -5.35 -8.77 20.87
N GLY A 189 -4.34 -8.18 20.21
CA GLY A 189 -2.97 -8.71 20.15
C GLY A 189 -2.14 -8.53 21.43
N VAL A 190 -2.69 -7.92 22.49
CA VAL A 190 -1.98 -7.64 23.75
C VAL A 190 -2.20 -8.73 24.82
N VAL A 191 -2.97 -9.78 24.55
CA VAL A 191 -3.23 -10.86 25.54
C VAL A 191 -2.72 -12.20 25.05
N SER A 192 -1.47 -12.53 25.39
CA SER A 192 -1.14 -13.73 26.19
C SER A 192 0.39 -13.91 26.26
N THR A 193 1.01 -13.28 27.27
CA THR A 193 2.16 -13.89 27.95
C THR A 193 1.73 -14.07 29.38
N SER A 194 1.32 -15.28 29.72
CA SER A 194 1.15 -15.71 31.10
C SER A 194 1.97 -16.99 31.25
N LEU A 195 3.05 -16.80 32.02
CA LEU A 195 3.96 -17.72 32.72
C LEU A 195 3.82 -19.22 32.45
#